data_AF-A0A9D2Z2J1-F1
#
_entry.id   AF-A0A9D2Z2J1-F1
#
_cell.length_a   1.000
_cell.length_b   1.000
_cell.length_c   1.000
_cell.angle_alpha   90.00
_cell.angle_beta   90.00
_cell.angle_gamma   90.00
#
_symmetry.space_group_name_H-M   'P 1'
#
loop_
_entity.id
_entity.type
_entity.pdbx_description
1 polymer ?
#
loop_
_entity_poly.entity_id
_entity_poly.type
_entity_poly.pdbx_seq_one_letter_code
_entity_poly.pdbx_strand_id
1 'polypeptide(L)'
;MLYLVSGAHRRNLILGRMGKLFRTAWLLLVLMLELVPAQVTHTLIPEDGQIKAVGFLEVLARSSCQPMDQLVGLEQEFPWEVEYLYRPSSVLVRRCSGCCGDEGCECRPITERNITLNV
;
A
#
# COMPACT_ATOMS: atom_id res chain seq x y z
N MET A 1 15.76 -37.37 -55.35
CA MET A 1 15.76 -36.02 -54.73
C MET A 1 14.39 -35.32 -54.86
N LEU A 2 13.29 -35.93 -54.39
CA LEU A 2 11.95 -35.30 -54.43
C LEU A 2 11.26 -35.22 -53.06
N TYR A 3 11.89 -35.76 -52.01
CA TYR A 3 11.33 -35.82 -50.65
C TYR A 3 11.64 -34.59 -49.77
N LEU A 4 12.40 -33.60 -50.25
CA LEU A 4 12.76 -32.40 -49.46
C LEU A 4 11.96 -31.13 -49.80
N VAL A 5 11.20 -31.09 -50.91
CA VAL A 5 10.47 -29.87 -51.32
C VAL A 5 9.04 -29.80 -50.76
N SER A 6 8.42 -30.93 -50.39
CA SER A 6 7.04 -30.95 -49.87
C SER A 6 6.92 -30.63 -48.36
N GLY A 7 8.05 -30.58 -47.63
CA GLY A 7 8.10 -30.30 -46.20
C GLY A 7 8.13 -28.80 -45.82
N ALA A 8 8.46 -27.90 -46.76
CA ALA A 8 8.64 -26.47 -46.48
C ALA A 8 7.34 -25.65 -46.64
N HIS A 9 6.39 -26.10 -47.47
CA HIS A 9 5.18 -25.31 -47.75
C HIS A 9 4.08 -25.45 -46.68
N ARG A 10 3.97 -26.60 -45.99
CA ARG A 10 2.97 -26.79 -44.91
C ARG A 10 3.41 -26.21 -43.55
N ARG A 11 4.71 -26.03 -43.31
CA ARG A 11 5.23 -25.44 -42.07
C ARG A 11 4.97 -23.92 -42.01
N ASN A 12 5.04 -23.22 -43.14
CA ASN A 12 4.76 -21.79 -43.22
C ASN A 12 3.27 -21.44 -43.04
N LEU A 13 2.35 -22.36 -43.32
CA LEU A 13 0.92 -22.09 -43.15
C LEU A 13 0.45 -22.24 -41.69
N ILE A 14 1.04 -23.15 -40.91
CA ILE A 14 0.73 -23.34 -39.49
C ILE A 14 1.43 -22.28 -38.63
N LEU A 15 2.68 -21.92 -38.96
CA LEU A 15 3.42 -20.83 -38.31
C LEU A 15 2.76 -19.46 -38.54
N GLY A 16 2.18 -19.23 -39.72
CA GLY A 16 1.42 -18.02 -40.03
C GLY A 16 0.01 -17.96 -39.41
N ARG A 17 -0.62 -19.10 -39.11
CA ARG A 17 -1.97 -19.17 -38.51
C ARG A 17 -1.93 -19.04 -36.98
N MET A 18 -0.89 -19.60 -36.33
CA MET A 18 -0.59 -19.35 -34.91
C MET A 18 -0.19 -17.89 -34.67
N GLY A 19 0.58 -17.28 -35.58
CA GLY A 19 0.91 -15.85 -35.49
C GLY A 19 -0.31 -14.92 -35.64
N LYS A 20 -1.27 -15.27 -36.50
CA LYS A 20 -2.52 -14.49 -36.63
C LYS A 20 -3.40 -14.59 -35.39
N LEU A 21 -3.62 -15.81 -34.87
CA LEU A 21 -4.40 -16.04 -33.65
C LEU A 21 -3.75 -15.38 -32.43
N PHE A 22 -2.43 -15.47 -32.30
CA PHE A 22 -1.68 -14.82 -31.24
C PHE A 22 -1.74 -13.29 -31.35
N ARG A 23 -1.62 -12.73 -32.56
CA ARG A 23 -1.78 -11.28 -32.79
C ARG A 23 -3.20 -10.81 -32.52
N THR A 24 -4.23 -11.54 -32.94
CA THR A 24 -5.62 -11.18 -32.62
C THR A 24 -5.92 -11.32 -31.13
N ALA A 25 -5.40 -12.35 -30.47
CA ALA A 25 -5.56 -12.53 -29.03
C ALA A 25 -4.81 -11.44 -28.25
N TRP A 26 -3.61 -11.05 -28.69
CA TRP A 26 -2.84 -9.96 -28.11
C TRP A 26 -3.50 -8.59 -28.34
N LEU A 27 -4.04 -8.34 -29.54
CA LEU A 27 -4.82 -7.14 -29.83
C LEU A 27 -6.12 -7.07 -29.02
N LEU A 28 -6.82 -8.20 -28.84
CA LEU A 28 -7.97 -8.30 -27.95
C LEU A 28 -7.59 -8.07 -26.49
N LEU A 29 -6.47 -8.63 -26.03
CA LEU A 29 -5.97 -8.41 -24.68
C LEU A 29 -5.64 -6.94 -24.43
N VAL A 30 -4.95 -6.27 -25.36
CA VAL A 30 -4.65 -4.82 -25.28
C VAL A 30 -5.93 -4.00 -25.33
N LEU A 31 -6.87 -4.31 -26.21
CA LEU A 31 -8.17 -3.63 -26.27
C LEU A 31 -8.94 -3.77 -24.95
N MET A 32 -8.95 -4.97 -24.35
CA MET A 32 -9.57 -5.19 -23.04
C MET A 32 -8.82 -4.46 -21.92
N LEU A 33 -7.51 -4.26 -22.04
CA LEU A 33 -6.70 -3.51 -21.08
C LEU A 33 -6.99 -1.99 -21.16
N GLU A 34 -7.23 -1.44 -22.35
CA GLU A 34 -7.63 -0.05 -22.58
C GLU A 34 -9.07 0.23 -22.12
N LEU A 35 -9.94 -0.79 -22.09
CA LEU A 35 -11.31 -0.69 -21.55
C LEU A 35 -11.39 -0.84 -20.03
N VAL A 36 -10.30 -1.14 -19.34
CA VAL A 36 -10.22 -0.98 -17.89
C VAL A 36 -9.93 0.51 -17.66
N PRO A 37 -10.91 1.36 -17.34
CA PRO A 37 -10.57 2.68 -16.88
C PRO A 37 -9.70 2.48 -15.64
N ALA A 38 -8.47 2.98 -15.69
CA ALA A 38 -7.62 3.11 -14.52
C ALA A 38 -8.25 4.17 -13.61
N GLN A 39 -9.37 3.84 -12.95
CA GLN A 39 -10.07 4.71 -12.01
C GLN A 39 -9.28 4.93 -10.71
N VAL A 40 -8.05 4.40 -10.61
CA VAL A 40 -7.26 4.37 -9.38
C VAL A 40 -6.72 5.77 -9.01
N THR A 41 -6.80 6.75 -9.89
CA THR A 41 -6.27 8.11 -9.60
C THR A 41 -7.32 9.12 -9.13
N HIS A 42 -8.62 8.81 -9.20
CA HIS A 42 -9.67 9.81 -8.99
C HIS A 42 -10.13 9.99 -7.52
N THR A 43 -9.62 9.23 -6.55
CA THR A 43 -10.09 9.34 -5.15
C THR A 43 -9.26 10.26 -4.24
N LEU A 44 -8.20 10.90 -4.74
CA LEU A 44 -7.30 11.72 -3.92
C LEU A 44 -7.28 13.22 -4.26
N ILE A 45 -7.95 13.65 -5.32
CA ILE A 45 -8.00 15.07 -5.69
C ILE A 45 -9.31 15.65 -5.17
N PRO A 46 -9.32 16.48 -4.11
CA PRO A 46 -10.52 17.19 -3.72
C PRO A 46 -10.98 18.05 -4.91
N GLU A 47 -12.29 18.03 -5.20
CA GLU A 47 -13.00 18.74 -6.28
C GLU A 47 -12.87 20.27 -6.25
N ASP A 48 -12.04 20.81 -5.36
CA ASP A 48 -11.64 22.20 -5.28
C ASP A 48 -10.11 22.22 -5.29
N GLY A 49 -9.52 22.67 -6.39
CA GLY A 49 -8.06 22.66 -6.64
C GLY A 49 -7.25 23.57 -5.71
N GLN A 50 -7.79 23.93 -4.54
CA GLN A 50 -7.11 24.71 -3.53
C GLN A 50 -6.44 23.81 -2.49
N ILE A 51 -5.12 23.87 -2.45
CA ILE A 51 -4.33 23.33 -1.35
C ILE A 51 -4.63 24.17 -0.11
N LYS A 52 -5.34 23.60 0.87
CA LYS A 52 -5.57 24.23 2.17
C LYS A 52 -4.27 24.24 2.96
N ALA A 53 -3.59 25.38 2.98
CA ALA A 53 -2.43 25.59 3.85
C ALA A 53 -2.89 25.69 5.31
N VAL A 54 -2.26 24.90 6.18
CA VAL A 54 -2.46 24.98 7.63
C VAL A 54 -1.47 25.99 8.19
N GLY A 55 -1.92 26.86 9.11
CA GLY A 55 -1.06 27.88 9.71
C GLY A 55 0.04 27.29 10.61
N PHE A 56 1.20 27.93 10.68
CA PHE A 56 2.33 27.45 11.49
C PHE A 56 1.95 27.23 12.96
N LEU A 57 1.24 28.18 13.58
CA LEU A 57 0.83 28.07 14.98
C LEU A 57 -0.15 26.92 15.21
N GLU A 58 -0.99 26.60 14.23
CA GLU A 58 -1.90 25.46 14.30
C GLU A 58 -1.14 24.14 14.21
N VAL A 59 -0.15 24.06 13.31
CA VAL A 59 0.73 22.90 13.21
C VAL A 59 1.49 22.70 14.51
N LEU A 60 2.11 23.75 15.04
CA LEU A 60 2.88 23.69 16.28
C LEU A 60 2.03 23.27 17.49
N ALA A 61 0.81 23.79 17.60
CA ALA A 61 -0.11 23.41 18.67
C ALA A 61 -0.51 21.92 18.55
N ARG A 62 -0.84 21.47 17.34
CA ARG A 62 -1.23 20.07 17.09
C ARG A 62 -0.06 19.09 17.26
N SER A 63 1.15 19.49 16.88
CA SER A 63 2.35 18.66 16.98
C SER A 63 3.03 18.73 18.34
N SER A 64 2.53 19.54 19.28
CA SER A 64 3.11 19.65 20.62
C SER A 64 3.08 18.30 21.37
N CYS A 65 4.07 18.07 22.25
CA CYS A 65 4.18 16.86 23.04
C CYS A 65 2.91 16.59 23.88
N GLN A 66 2.15 15.57 23.50
CA GLN A 66 0.91 15.17 24.18
C GLN A 66 0.64 13.66 24.01
N PRO A 67 -0.22 13.05 24.83
CA PRO A 67 -0.67 11.68 24.62
C PRO A 67 -1.49 11.56 23.33
N MET A 68 -1.04 10.73 22.40
CA MET A 68 -1.72 10.45 21.13
C MET A 68 -1.94 8.96 20.94
N ASP A 69 -2.95 8.63 20.14
CA ASP A 69 -3.25 7.25 19.79
C ASP A 69 -2.19 6.72 18.81
N GLN A 70 -1.55 5.61 19.18
CA GLN A 70 -0.52 4.93 18.41
C GLN A 70 -0.89 3.46 18.25
N LEU A 71 -0.77 2.95 17.03
CA LEU A 71 -0.88 1.52 16.75
C LEU A 71 0.41 0.83 17.13
N VAL A 72 0.29 -0.18 17.98
CA VAL A 72 1.42 -0.94 18.49
C VAL A 72 1.20 -2.42 18.20
N GLY A 73 2.22 -3.08 17.68
CA GLY A 73 2.20 -4.51 17.39
C GLY A 73 2.38 -5.34 18.67
N LEU A 74 1.50 -6.32 18.89
CA LEU A 74 1.52 -7.12 20.12
C LEU A 74 2.74 -8.04 20.22
N GLU A 75 3.24 -8.56 19.10
CA GLU A 75 4.44 -9.38 19.06
C GLU A 75 5.71 -8.61 19.50
N GLN A 76 5.76 -7.30 19.25
CA GLN A 76 6.90 -6.46 19.62
C GLN A 76 6.88 -6.11 21.11
N GLU A 77 5.69 -5.94 21.69
CA GLU A 77 5.51 -5.64 23.11
C GLU A 77 5.60 -6.89 23.99
N PHE A 78 5.16 -8.04 23.47
CA PHE A 78 5.18 -9.34 24.17
C PHE A 78 5.94 -10.42 23.39
N PRO A 79 7.26 -10.24 23.16
CA PRO A 79 8.06 -11.19 22.37
C PRO A 79 8.27 -12.54 23.06
N TRP A 80 8.00 -12.63 24.37
CA TRP A 80 8.11 -13.88 25.13
C TRP A 80 6.91 -14.81 24.91
N GLU A 81 5.80 -14.31 24.37
CA GLU A 81 4.55 -15.06 24.20
C GLU A 81 4.59 -15.82 22.88
N VAL A 82 5.44 -16.86 22.80
CA VAL A 82 5.74 -17.57 21.54
C VAL A 82 4.66 -18.55 21.07
N GLU A 83 3.60 -18.73 21.86
CA GLU A 83 2.54 -19.73 21.58
C GLU A 83 1.24 -19.11 21.06
N TYR A 84 1.11 -17.78 21.01
CA TYR A 84 -0.16 -17.12 20.72
C TYR A 84 -0.11 -16.25 19.46
N LEU A 85 -1.11 -16.44 18.61
CA LEU A 85 -1.37 -15.57 17.46
C LEU A 85 -2.47 -14.57 17.83
N TYR A 86 -2.10 -13.29 17.94
CA TYR A 86 -3.03 -12.24 18.31
C TYR A 86 -3.94 -11.82 17.16
N ARG A 87 -5.25 -11.64 17.43
CA ARG A 87 -6.23 -11.10 16.47
C ARG A 87 -7.13 -10.05 17.11
N PRO A 88 -6.79 -8.76 16.98
CA PRO A 88 -5.87 -8.16 16.00
C PRO A 88 -4.38 -8.29 16.36
N SER A 89 -3.50 -8.20 15.37
CA SER A 89 -2.04 -8.21 15.59
C SER A 89 -1.49 -6.89 16.14
N SER A 90 -2.29 -5.82 16.05
CA SER A 90 -1.96 -4.49 16.58
C SER A 90 -3.16 -3.88 17.30
N VAL A 91 -2.87 -3.12 18.35
CA VAL A 91 -3.88 -2.44 19.17
C VAL A 91 -3.56 -0.96 19.28
N LEU A 92 -4.60 -0.15 19.45
CA LEU A 92 -4.48 1.29 19.62
C LEU A 92 -4.25 1.60 21.11
N VAL A 93 -3.13 2.27 21.42
CA VAL A 93 -2.78 2.69 22.79
C VAL A 93 -2.41 4.17 22.80
N ARG A 94 -2.54 4.83 23.95
CA ARG A 94 -2.07 6.22 24.11
C ARG A 94 -0.62 6.25 24.57
N ARG A 95 0.25 6.85 23.77
CA ARG A 95 1.67 7.07 24.06
C ARG A 95 1.98 8.56 23.93
N CYS A 96 3.01 9.04 24.62
CA CYS A 96 3.49 10.41 24.41
C CYS A 96 4.08 10.53 23.00
N SER A 97 3.65 11.55 22.26
CA SER A 97 4.09 11.80 20.88
C SER A 97 4.04 13.29 20.58
N GLY A 98 4.78 13.72 19.55
CA GLY A 98 4.91 15.11 19.15
C GLY A 98 6.33 15.64 19.31
N CYS A 99 6.49 16.94 19.14
CA CYS A 99 7.75 17.65 19.29
C CYS A 99 7.71 18.60 20.49
N CYS A 100 8.90 18.85 21.03
CA CYS A 100 9.16 19.94 21.94
C CYS A 100 9.53 21.19 21.14
N GLY A 101 9.35 22.37 21.72
CA GLY A 101 9.77 23.64 21.09
C GLY A 101 11.30 23.88 21.14
N ASP A 102 12.02 23.06 21.89
CA ASP A 102 13.47 23.13 22.08
C ASP A 102 14.08 21.73 21.85
N GLU A 103 15.23 21.68 21.19
CA GLU A 103 15.99 20.45 20.90
C GLU A 103 16.57 19.81 22.16
N GLY A 104 16.76 20.60 23.23
CA GLY A 104 17.21 20.10 24.54
C GLY A 104 16.14 19.33 25.31
N CYS A 105 14.92 19.21 24.78
CA CYS A 105 13.78 18.60 25.45
C CYS A 105 13.33 17.30 24.76
N GLU A 106 13.18 16.23 25.54
CA GLU A 106 12.65 14.94 25.06
C GLU A 106 11.21 14.75 25.53
N CYS A 107 10.31 14.38 24.61
CA CYS A 107 8.91 14.11 24.95
C CYS A 107 8.79 12.77 25.69
N ARG A 108 8.58 12.82 27.01
CA ARG A 108 8.47 11.64 27.88
C ARG A 108 7.19 11.63 28.71
N PRO A 109 6.69 10.44 29.08
CA PRO A 109 5.51 10.31 29.93
C PRO A 109 5.78 10.79 31.36
N ILE A 110 4.82 11.54 31.91
CA ILE A 110 4.83 12.01 33.31
C ILE A 110 4.05 11.03 34.20
N THR A 111 3.08 10.32 33.63
CA THR A 111 2.25 9.33 34.32
C THR A 111 1.83 8.26 33.33
N GLU A 112 1.91 7.00 33.75
CA GLU A 112 1.56 5.84 32.96
C GLU A 112 0.47 5.04 33.64
N ARG A 113 -0.33 4.33 32.85
CA ARG A 113 -1.34 3.40 33.34
C ARG A 113 -1.50 2.25 32.36
N ASN A 114 -1.68 1.06 32.89
CA ASN A 114 -1.90 -0.14 32.09
C ASN A 114 -3.37 -0.23 31.70
N ILE A 115 -3.62 -0.70 30.48
CA ILE A 115 -4.94 -1.04 30.00
C ILE A 115 -4.95 -2.51 29.61
N THR A 116 -6.07 -3.18 29.87
CA THR A 116 -6.29 -4.56 29.44
C THR A 116 -7.29 -4.55 28.30
N LEU A 117 -6.89 -5.11 27.16
CA LEU A 117 -7.72 -5.25 25.98
C LEU A 117 -8.07 -6.73 25.80
N ASN A 118 -9.25 -7.00 25.24
CA ASN A 118 -9.60 -8.34 24.80
C ASN A 118 -9.15 -8.51 23.34
N VAL A 119 -8.29 -9.49 23.10
CA VAL A 119 -7.61 -9.74 21.81
C VAL A 119 -7.86 -11.19 21.37
#